data_AF-A0A537PMD0-F1
#
_entry.id   AF-A0A537PMD0-F1
#
_cell.length_a   1.000
_cell.length_b   1.000
_cell.length_c   1.000
_cell.angle_alpha   90.00
_cell.angle_beta   90.00
_cell.angle_gamma   90.00
#
_symmetry.space_group_name_H-M   'P 1'
#
loop_
_entity.id
_entity.type
_entity.pdbx_description
1 polymer ?
#
loop_
_entity_poly.entity_id
_entity_poly.type
_entity_poly.pdbx_seq_one_letter_code
_entity_poly.pdbx_strand_id
1 'polypeptide(L)'
;DCITFTQNGEEVDLRGRLNAPADNVAQSLYVANDLKTGRVMVKDEDVCLHCGLCAERCPTGAWDMQKFLLDMTLAGEACHSTA
;
A
#
# COMPACT_ATOMS: atom_id res chain seq x y z
N ASP A 1 -3.46 -6.84 -5.10
CA ASP A 1 -3.71 -6.40 -3.72
C ASP A 1 -2.40 -6.49 -2.97
N CYS A 2 -1.93 -5.41 -2.35
CA CYS A 2 -0.62 -5.36 -1.69
C CYS A 2 -0.65 -5.79 -0.22
N ILE A 3 -1.86 -6.02 0.35
CA ILE A 3 -2.01 -6.52 1.72
C ILE A 3 -2.35 -8.01 1.71
N THR A 4 -1.81 -8.75 2.67
CA THR A 4 -2.14 -10.16 2.91
C THR A 4 -2.38 -10.39 4.41
N PHE A 5 -3.46 -11.10 4.77
CA PHE A 5 -3.71 -11.55 6.14
C PHE A 5 -3.34 -13.03 6.30
N THR A 6 -2.29 -13.33 7.04
CA THR A 6 -1.76 -14.70 7.16
C THR A 6 -1.27 -15.01 8.58
N GLN A 7 -0.84 -16.24 8.85
CA GLN A 7 -0.22 -16.59 10.14
C GLN A 7 1.18 -16.01 10.22
N ASN A 8 1.59 -15.54 11.40
CA ASN A 8 2.96 -15.07 11.62
C ASN A 8 3.97 -16.22 11.43
N GLY A 9 5.24 -15.88 11.21
CA GLY A 9 6.30 -16.86 10.99
C GLY A 9 7.65 -16.22 10.71
N GLU A 10 8.62 -17.05 10.34
CA GLU A 10 9.91 -16.57 9.84
C GLU A 10 9.72 -15.77 8.54
N GLU A 11 10.50 -14.70 8.34
CA GLU A 11 10.36 -13.82 7.19
C GLU A 11 10.45 -14.54 5.85
N VAL A 12 11.38 -15.50 5.70
CA VAL A 12 11.58 -16.26 4.46
C VAL A 12 10.31 -17.04 4.08
N ASP A 13 9.71 -17.73 5.05
CA ASP A 13 8.45 -18.44 4.86
C ASP A 13 7.28 -17.47 4.62
N LEU A 14 7.24 -16.37 5.36
CA LEU A 14 6.19 -15.35 5.24
C LEU A 14 6.13 -14.77 3.83
N ARG A 15 7.29 -14.42 3.25
CA ARG A 15 7.43 -13.89 1.88
C ARG A 15 6.86 -14.84 0.82
N GLY A 16 6.99 -16.15 1.00
CA GLY A 16 6.43 -17.15 0.08
C GLY A 16 4.92 -17.36 0.20
N ARG A 17 4.31 -16.99 1.33
CA ARG A 17 2.87 -17.20 1.62
C ARG A 17 2.01 -15.95 1.40
N LEU A 18 2.59 -14.85 0.96
CA LEU A 18 1.83 -13.65 0.59
C LEU A 18 0.97 -13.91 -0.66
N ASN A 19 -0.01 -13.03 -0.93
CA ASN A 19 -0.86 -13.15 -2.13
C ASN A 19 -0.05 -13.21 -3.44
N ALA A 20 1.13 -12.58 -3.46
CA ALA A 20 2.17 -12.76 -4.46
C ALA A 20 3.51 -12.95 -3.73
N PRO A 21 4.40 -13.86 -4.17
CA PRO A 21 5.71 -14.04 -3.54
C PRO A 21 6.53 -12.74 -3.52
N ALA A 22 7.06 -12.38 -2.36
CA ALA A 22 7.87 -11.17 -2.18
C ALA A 22 9.38 -11.48 -2.33
N ASP A 23 9.82 -11.63 -3.58
CA ASP A 23 11.20 -12.01 -3.94
C ASP A 23 12.23 -10.90 -3.70
N ASN A 24 11.79 -9.64 -3.68
CA ASN A 24 12.65 -8.49 -3.40
C ASN A 24 12.98 -8.40 -1.90
N VAL A 25 14.08 -9.03 -1.49
CA VAL A 25 14.56 -9.02 -0.10
C VAL A 25 15.17 -7.68 0.35
N ALA A 26 15.54 -6.81 -0.60
CA ALA A 26 16.05 -5.48 -0.26
C ALA A 26 14.94 -4.55 0.22
N GLN A 27 13.69 -4.81 -0.18
CA GLN A 27 12.51 -4.10 0.29
C GLN A 27 11.95 -4.78 1.55
N SER A 28 11.77 -4.00 2.61
CA SER A 28 11.16 -4.47 3.85
C SER A 28 9.66 -4.70 3.69
N LEU A 29 9.16 -5.76 4.31
CA LEU A 29 7.72 -5.97 4.49
C LEU A 29 7.24 -5.17 5.71
N TYR A 30 6.09 -4.51 5.57
CA TYR A 30 5.45 -3.83 6.70
C TYR A 30 4.45 -4.77 7.36
N VAL A 31 4.68 -5.10 8.62
CA VAL A 31 3.89 -6.12 9.33
C VAL A 31 3.16 -5.49 10.51
N ALA A 32 1.84 -5.64 10.53
CA ALA A 32 1.00 -5.37 11.70
C ALA A 32 0.73 -6.68 12.46
N ASN A 33 1.26 -6.75 13.68
CA ASN A 33 1.11 -7.88 14.59
C ASN A 33 -0.11 -7.72 15.52
N ASP A 34 -0.36 -8.75 16.34
CA ASP A 34 -1.33 -8.72 17.45
C ASP A 34 -2.76 -8.37 17.06
N LEU A 35 -3.17 -8.73 15.84
CA LEU A 35 -4.56 -8.62 15.44
C LEU A 35 -5.41 -9.58 16.28
N LYS A 36 -6.63 -9.15 16.65
CA LYS A 36 -7.59 -9.97 17.42
C LYS A 36 -7.94 -11.31 16.75
N THR A 37 -7.66 -11.44 15.45
CA THR A 37 -7.86 -12.67 14.67
C THR A 37 -6.74 -13.70 14.83
N GLY A 38 -5.65 -13.36 15.54
CA GLY A 38 -4.45 -14.20 15.66
C GLY A 38 -3.58 -14.26 14.40
N ARG A 39 -3.91 -13.47 13.38
CA ARG A 39 -3.15 -13.35 12.13
C ARG A 39 -2.29 -12.10 12.15
N VAL A 40 -1.34 -12.01 11.22
CA VAL A 40 -0.64 -10.76 10.88
C VAL A 40 -1.21 -10.20 9.59
N MET A 41 -1.19 -8.88 9.48
CA MET A 41 -1.37 -8.21 8.19
C MET A 41 0.00 -7.80 7.68
N VAL A 42 0.32 -8.21 6.48
CA VAL A 42 1.58 -7.87 5.80
C VAL A 42 1.24 -6.99 4.61
N LYS A 43 1.91 -5.84 4.50
CA LYS A 43 1.88 -4.99 3.30
C LYS A 43 3.22 -5.11 2.59
N ASP A 44 3.15 -5.44 1.30
CA ASP A 44 4.28 -5.48 0.40
C ASP A 44 4.29 -4.23 -0.48
N GLU A 45 5.29 -3.37 -0.29
CA GLU A 45 5.44 -2.14 -1.07
C GLU A 45 5.98 -2.37 -2.48
N ASP A 46 6.58 -3.52 -2.77
CA ASP A 46 7.10 -3.83 -4.11
C ASP A 46 5.98 -3.91 -5.15
N VAL A 47 4.79 -4.37 -4.72
CA VAL A 47 3.58 -4.49 -5.55
C VAL A 47 2.51 -3.43 -5.24
N CYS A 48 2.82 -2.46 -4.38
CA CYS A 48 1.89 -1.42 -3.97
C CYS A 48 1.72 -0.34 -5.05
N LEU A 49 0.49 -0.13 -5.51
CA LEU A 49 0.17 0.89 -6.51
C LEU A 49 -0.21 2.25 -5.91
N HIS A 50 -0.06 2.42 -4.58
CA HIS A 50 -0.48 3.62 -3.87
C HIS A 50 -1.95 4.02 -4.09
N CYS A 51 -2.83 3.03 -4.29
CA CYS A 51 -4.25 3.25 -4.57
C CYS A 51 -5.07 3.77 -3.37
N GLY A 52 -4.50 3.81 -2.16
CA GLY A 52 -5.17 4.32 -0.96
C GLY A 52 -6.18 3.38 -0.31
N LEU A 53 -6.52 2.24 -0.94
CA LEU A 53 -7.52 1.28 -0.42
C LEU A 53 -7.20 0.74 0.98
N CYS A 54 -5.91 0.64 1.33
CA CYS A 54 -5.47 0.20 2.65
C CYS A 54 -5.67 1.28 3.73
N ALA A 55 -5.45 2.55 3.39
CA ALA A 55 -5.65 3.67 4.31
C ALA A 55 -7.15 3.94 4.53
N GLU A 56 -7.96 3.94 3.46
CA GLU A 56 -9.40 4.23 3.56
C GLU A 56 -10.19 3.14 4.33
N ARG A 57 -9.73 1.88 4.25
CA ARG A 57 -10.39 0.75 4.92
C ARG A 57 -9.81 0.45 6.30
N CYS A 58 -8.79 1.17 6.76
CA CYS A 58 -8.15 0.89 8.03
C CYS A 58 -9.03 1.33 9.21
N PRO A 59 -9.64 0.42 9.98
CA PRO A 59 -10.56 0.79 11.06
C PRO A 59 -9.85 1.46 12.25
N THR A 60 -8.53 1.25 12.38
CA THR A 60 -7.70 1.81 13.45
C THR A 60 -6.89 3.03 13.01
N GLY A 61 -6.85 3.35 11.72
CA GLY A 61 -5.99 4.41 11.17
C GLY A 61 -4.49 4.11 11.26
N ALA A 62 -4.07 2.85 11.37
CA ALA A 62 -2.66 2.47 11.43
C ALA A 62 -1.89 2.72 10.12
N TRP A 63 -2.60 2.80 9.00
CA TRP A 63 -2.05 3.06 7.68
C TRP A 63 -2.61 4.37 7.17
N ASP A 64 -1.73 5.28 6.76
CA ASP A 64 -2.10 6.57 6.20
C ASP A 64 -1.37 6.81 4.87
N MET A 65 -1.99 7.60 4.00
CA MET A 65 -1.38 8.09 2.77
C MET A 65 -1.03 9.56 2.97
N GLN A 66 0.20 9.95 2.61
CA GLN A 66 0.61 11.35 2.68
C GLN A 66 -0.25 12.20 1.74
N LYS A 67 -0.95 13.17 2.31
CA LYS A 67 -1.72 14.17 1.56
C LYS A 67 -0.85 15.40 1.35
N PHE A 68 -0.93 15.99 0.16
CA PHE A 68 -0.30 17.27 -0.13
C PHE A 68 -1.28 18.20 -0.85
N LEU A 69 -1.06 19.50 -0.70
CA LEU A 69 -1.79 20.53 -1.43
C LEU A 69 -1.05 20.79 -2.74
N LEU A 70 -1.74 20.55 -3.86
CA LEU A 70 -1.23 20.90 -5.18
C LEU A 70 -1.87 22.22 -5.63
N ASP A 71 -1.04 23.25 -5.74
CA ASP A 71 -1.42 24.51 -6.37
C ASP A 71 -0.95 24.50 -7.82
N MET A 72 -1.89 24.53 -8.77
CA MET A 72 -1.59 24.42 -10.21
C MET A 72 -1.88 25.73 -10.92
N THR A 73 -0.95 26.18 -11.75
CA THR A 73 -1.21 27.26 -12.71
C THR A 73 -2.07 26.74 -13.85
N LEU A 74 -3.20 27.40 -14.11
CA LEU A 74 -4.06 27.08 -15.25
C LEU A 74 -3.47 27.68 -16.53
N ALA A 75 -3.40 26.87 -17.60
CA ALA A 75 -3.07 27.39 -18.92
C ALA A 75 -4.20 28.33 -19.40
N GLY A 76 -3.84 29.51 -19.92
CA GLY A 76 -4.80 30.48 -20.46
C GLY A 76 -5.50 29.99 -21.74
N GLU A 77 -6.59 30.65 -22.12
CA GLU A 77 -7.50 30.26 -23.21
C GLU A 77 -6.87 30.21 -24.62
N ALA A 78 -5.62 30.65 -24.78
CA ALA A 78 -4.92 30.76 -26.07
C ALA A 78 -4.74 29.42 -26.82
N CYS A 79 -4.97 28.27 -26.19
CA CYS A 79 -4.79 26.95 -26.80
C CYS A 79 -6.09 26.27 -27.30
N HIS A 80 -7.27 26.87 -27.10
CA HIS A 80 -8.52 26.35 -27.68
C HIS A 80 -8.76 26.95 -29.07
N SER A 81 -8.01 26.50 -30.08
CA SER A 81 -8.42 26.72 -31.47
C SER A 81 -9.59 25.77 -31.76
N THR A 82 -10.82 26.26 -31.68
CA THR A 82 -11.99 25.57 -32.23
C THR A 82 -11.79 25.45 -33.75
N ALA A 83 -11.62 24.22 -34.22
CA ALA A 83 -11.66 23.88 -35.65
C ALA A 83 -13.10 23.89 -36.17
#